data_AF-A0A4Q4Y2P1-F1
#
_entry.id   AF-A0A4Q4Y2P1-F1
#
_cell.length_a   1.000
_cell.length_b   1.000
_cell.length_c   1.000
_cell.angle_alpha   90.00
_cell.angle_beta   90.00
_cell.angle_gamma   90.00
#
_symmetry.space_group_name_H-M   'P 1'
#
loop_
_entity.id
_entity.type
_entity.pdbx_description
1 polymer ?
#
loop_
_entity_poly.entity_id
_entity_poly.type
_entity_poly.pdbx_seq_one_letter_code
_entity_poly.pdbx_strand_id
1 'polypeptide(L)'
;MAYVTADTSMFYFCHDKDTVCNEQSLRTRSLCLTVLYQFLRETACDTRDIAEDTKDGMKTLPVRLGKRSMLLVMAGVGALLDSLITDAILVTWLGIQVSAPLVLWSTVRAVGLIAFYTIVLRYPKGSMAWGWMSLLGLMPVLWAQAALLD
;
A
#
# COMPACT_ATOMS: atom_id res chain seq x y z
N MET A 1 11.74 17.52 -9.97
CA MET A 1 11.35 16.16 -10.40
C MET A 1 10.46 15.61 -9.30
N ALA A 2 9.16 15.40 -9.56
CA ALA A 2 8.23 14.91 -8.55
C ALA A 2 8.47 13.41 -8.35
N TYR A 3 8.99 13.03 -7.18
CA TYR A 3 9.30 11.65 -6.85
C TYR A 3 8.01 10.86 -6.57
N VAL A 4 8.04 9.55 -6.80
CA VAL A 4 6.93 8.60 -6.59
C VAL A 4 7.02 8.04 -5.17
N THR A 5 7.02 8.92 -4.17
CA THR A 5 7.26 8.52 -2.77
C THR A 5 6.03 8.81 -1.91
N ALA A 6 5.84 8.07 -0.81
CA ALA A 6 4.79 8.45 0.15
C ALA A 6 5.10 9.82 0.78
N ASP A 7 6.40 10.12 0.89
CA ASP A 7 6.97 11.40 1.27
C ASP A 7 6.46 12.52 0.36
N THR A 8 6.50 12.39 -0.97
CA THR A 8 5.92 13.42 -1.85
C THR A 8 4.41 13.60 -1.67
N SER A 9 3.62 12.55 -1.42
CA SER A 9 2.19 12.73 -1.11
C SER A 9 1.94 13.34 0.27
N MET A 10 2.78 13.06 1.26
CA MET A 10 2.70 13.68 2.59
C MET A 10 3.23 15.13 2.55
N PHE A 11 4.26 15.39 1.77
CA PHE A 11 4.88 16.68 1.50
C PHE A 11 3.93 17.59 0.71
N TYR A 12 3.26 17.10 -0.34
CA TYR A 12 2.21 17.88 -1.04
C TYR A 12 1.04 18.24 -0.13
N PHE A 13 0.71 17.42 0.87
CA PHE A 13 -0.34 17.74 1.85
C PHE A 13 0.07 18.85 2.83
N CYS A 14 1.33 18.90 3.25
CA CYS A 14 1.79 19.88 4.24
C CYS A 14 2.41 21.15 3.65
N HIS A 15 2.73 21.16 2.35
CA HIS A 15 3.41 22.30 1.72
C HIS A 15 2.52 23.12 0.77
N ASP A 16 1.28 22.67 0.49
CA ASP A 16 0.27 23.54 -0.13
C ASP A 16 -0.26 24.52 0.93
N LYS A 17 -0.19 25.80 0.60
CA LYS A 17 -0.04 26.96 1.51
C LYS A 17 -1.13 27.22 2.56
N ASP A 18 -2.12 26.36 2.76
CA ASP A 18 -3.28 26.66 3.62
C ASP A 18 -3.69 25.54 4.61
N THR A 19 -2.98 24.42 4.69
CA THR A 19 -3.27 23.35 5.66
C THR A 19 -2.14 23.15 6.66
N VAL A 20 -2.32 23.68 7.88
CA VAL A 20 -1.47 23.34 9.04
C VAL A 20 -1.64 21.85 9.32
N CYS A 21 -0.69 21.04 8.84
CA CYS A 21 -0.60 19.64 9.22
C CYS A 21 -0.35 19.54 10.73
N ASN A 22 -1.37 19.15 11.49
CA ASN A 22 -1.15 18.77 12.89
C ASN A 22 -0.23 17.54 12.93
N GLU A 23 0.88 17.58 13.68
CA GLU A 23 1.83 16.46 13.85
C GLU A 23 1.12 15.14 14.19
N GLN A 24 0.05 15.21 14.96
CA GLN A 24 -0.76 14.03 15.33
C GLN A 24 -1.45 13.40 14.12
N SER A 25 -1.89 14.20 13.14
CA SER A 25 -2.47 13.73 11.87
C SER A 25 -1.41 12.99 11.05
N LEU A 26 -0.20 13.55 10.94
CA LEU A 26 0.91 12.93 10.20
C LEU A 26 1.34 11.60 10.80
N ARG A 27 1.52 11.53 12.12
CA ARG A 27 1.86 10.27 12.82
C ARG A 27 0.78 9.21 12.62
N THR A 28 -0.48 9.60 12.72
CA THR A 28 -1.62 8.68 12.52
C THR A 28 -1.65 8.13 11.10
N ARG A 29 -1.43 8.99 10.09
CA ARG A 29 -1.37 8.56 8.68
C ARG A 29 -0.19 7.64 8.40
N SER A 30 0.98 7.97 8.92
CA SER A 30 2.17 7.11 8.80
C SER A 30 1.94 5.73 9.42
N LEU A 31 1.28 5.68 10.59
CA LEU A 31 0.85 4.41 11.20
C LEU A 31 -0.15 3.66 10.31
N CYS A 32 -1.17 4.33 9.79
CA CYS A 32 -2.16 3.72 8.90
C CYS A 32 -1.53 3.16 7.62
N LEU A 33 -0.60 3.89 7.00
CA LEU A 33 0.16 3.40 5.85
C LEU A 33 1.01 2.18 6.25
N THR A 34 1.67 2.22 7.41
CA THR A 34 2.43 1.06 7.92
C THR A 34 1.54 -0.18 8.03
N VAL A 35 0.36 -0.04 8.64
CA VAL A 35 -0.60 -1.14 8.78
C VAL A 35 -1.06 -1.64 7.41
N LEU A 36 -1.42 -0.74 6.49
CA LEU A 36 -1.87 -1.11 5.14
C LEU A 36 -0.81 -1.89 4.37
N TYR A 37 0.41 -1.36 4.29
CA TYR A 37 1.48 -1.98 3.49
C TYR A 37 1.99 -3.28 4.13
N GLN A 38 1.99 -3.40 5.46
CA GLN A 38 2.25 -4.66 6.15
C GLN A 38 1.16 -5.70 5.84
N PHE A 39 -0.11 -5.30 5.89
CA PHE A 39 -1.23 -6.17 5.52
C PHE A 39 -1.11 -6.66 4.07
N LEU A 40 -0.77 -5.77 3.13
CA LEU A 40 -0.55 -6.15 1.73
C LEU A 40 0.61 -7.13 1.59
N ARG A 41 1.72 -6.92 2.30
CA ARG A 41 2.87 -7.84 2.26
C ARG A 41 2.50 -9.21 2.81
N GLU A 42 1.86 -9.27 3.97
CA GLU A 42 1.49 -10.53 4.61
C GLU A 42 0.49 -11.30 3.74
N THR A 43 -0.49 -10.61 3.18
CA THR A 43 -1.46 -11.21 2.27
C THR A 43 -0.80 -11.78 1.01
N ALA A 44 0.27 -11.16 0.52
CA ALA A 44 1.05 -11.71 -0.60
C ALA A 44 1.86 -12.96 -0.18
N CYS A 45 2.34 -13.03 1.06
CA CYS A 45 2.89 -14.27 1.64
C CYS A 45 1.84 -15.37 1.72
N ASP A 46 0.64 -15.08 2.21
CA ASP A 46 -0.47 -16.06 2.25
C ASP A 46 -0.86 -16.53 0.84
N THR A 47 -0.85 -15.60 -0.13
CA THR A 47 -1.16 -15.90 -1.53
C THR A 47 -0.14 -16.85 -2.17
N ARG A 48 1.11 -16.84 -1.71
CA ARG A 48 2.14 -17.82 -2.12
C ARG A 48 1.81 -19.21 -1.59
N ASP A 49 1.26 -19.27 -0.39
CA ASP A 49 1.07 -20.50 0.38
C ASP A 49 -0.27 -21.20 0.11
N ILE A 50 -1.11 -20.64 -0.77
CA ILE A 50 -2.40 -21.22 -1.20
C ILE A 50 -2.33 -22.72 -1.47
N ALA A 51 -1.31 -23.21 -2.19
CA ALA A 51 -1.21 -24.63 -2.54
C ALA A 51 -0.94 -25.53 -1.33
N GLU A 52 -0.16 -25.03 -0.37
CA GLU A 52 0.15 -25.71 0.90
C GLU A 52 -1.06 -25.63 1.84
N ASP A 53 -1.64 -24.45 2.01
CA ASP A 53 -2.86 -24.22 2.77
C ASP A 53 -4.03 -25.08 2.29
N THR A 54 -4.18 -25.24 0.96
CA THR A 54 -5.24 -26.08 0.38
C THR A 54 -5.01 -27.56 0.72
N LYS A 55 -3.75 -28.00 0.71
CA LYS A 55 -3.37 -29.38 1.05
C LYS A 55 -3.63 -29.66 2.54
N ASP A 56 -3.38 -28.67 3.39
CA ASP A 56 -3.57 -28.76 4.84
C ASP A 56 -5.01 -28.48 5.28
N GLY A 57 -5.92 -28.21 4.33
CA GLY A 57 -7.35 -27.99 4.59
C GLY A 57 -7.66 -26.64 5.24
N MET A 58 -6.72 -25.69 5.18
CA MET A 58 -6.86 -24.34 5.73
C MET A 58 -7.87 -23.52 4.92
N LYS A 59 -8.70 -22.73 5.61
CA LYS A 59 -9.75 -21.90 4.99
C LYS A 59 -9.37 -20.41 5.02
N THR A 60 -8.25 -20.07 4.38
CA THR A 60 -7.78 -18.67 4.28
C THR A 60 -8.49 -17.91 3.15
N LEU A 61 -8.47 -16.58 3.21
CA LEU A 61 -9.07 -15.70 2.20
C LEU A 61 -8.48 -15.95 0.79
N PRO A 62 -7.15 -16.09 0.65
CA PRO A 62 -6.52 -16.39 -0.65
C PRO A 62 -6.89 -17.78 -1.20
N VAL A 63 -7.10 -18.79 -0.35
CA VAL A 63 -7.56 -20.13 -0.77
C VAL A 63 -8.97 -20.08 -1.37
N ARG A 64 -9.87 -19.27 -0.79
CA ARG A 64 -11.25 -19.14 -1.30
C ARG A 64 -11.36 -18.31 -2.58
N LEU A 65 -10.61 -17.22 -2.67
CA LEU A 65 -10.66 -16.28 -3.81
C LEU A 65 -9.78 -16.71 -4.98
N GLY A 66 -8.71 -17.46 -4.69
CA GLY A 66 -7.65 -17.78 -5.64
C GLY A 66 -6.67 -16.62 -5.86
N LYS A 67 -5.47 -16.97 -6.33
CA LYS A 67 -4.31 -16.05 -6.47
C LYS A 67 -4.63 -14.78 -7.25
N ARG A 68 -5.26 -14.90 -8.43
CA ARG A 68 -5.51 -13.74 -9.32
C ARG A 68 -6.56 -12.79 -8.73
N SER A 69 -7.66 -13.33 -8.22
CA SER A 69 -8.71 -12.53 -7.60
C SER A 69 -8.20 -11.84 -6.34
N MET A 70 -7.37 -12.54 -5.54
CA MET A 70 -6.79 -11.96 -4.34
C MET A 70 -5.89 -10.76 -4.65
N LEU A 71 -5.01 -10.90 -5.66
CA LEU A 71 -4.15 -9.79 -6.10
C LEU A 71 -4.97 -8.58 -6.62
N LEU A 72 -6.09 -8.82 -7.32
CA LEU A 72 -6.97 -7.74 -7.76
C LEU A 72 -7.66 -7.05 -6.58
N VAL A 73 -8.14 -7.82 -5.60
CA VAL A 73 -8.73 -7.27 -4.36
C VAL A 73 -7.69 -6.45 -3.61
N MET A 74 -6.46 -6.96 -3.45
CA MET A 74 -5.37 -6.22 -2.82
C MET A 74 -5.04 -4.92 -3.55
N ALA A 75 -5.00 -4.94 -4.88
CA ALA A 75 -4.75 -3.73 -5.68
C ALA A 75 -5.86 -2.69 -5.49
N GLY A 76 -7.12 -3.11 -5.55
CA GLY A 76 -8.27 -2.21 -5.39
C GLY A 76 -8.38 -1.64 -3.97
N VAL A 77 -8.31 -2.50 -2.96
CA VAL A 77 -8.38 -2.11 -1.54
C VAL A 77 -7.15 -1.27 -1.18
N GLY A 78 -5.96 -1.68 -1.64
CA GLY A 78 -4.71 -0.95 -1.42
C GLY A 78 -4.75 0.47 -1.99
N ALA A 79 -5.15 0.62 -3.26
CA ALA A 79 -5.26 1.93 -3.89
C ALA A 79 -6.32 2.82 -3.23
N LEU A 80 -7.49 2.26 -2.88
CA LEU A 80 -8.56 3.00 -2.21
C LEU A 80 -8.14 3.47 -0.82
N LEU A 81 -7.59 2.57 0.01
CA LEU A 81 -7.18 2.91 1.36
C LEU A 81 -5.99 3.87 1.37
N ASP A 82 -4.99 3.66 0.51
CA ASP A 82 -3.87 4.60 0.37
C ASP A 82 -4.38 5.99 -0.07
N SER A 83 -5.37 6.05 -0.97
CA SER A 83 -5.97 7.31 -1.43
C SER A 83 -6.74 8.02 -0.32
N LEU A 84 -7.43 7.29 0.55
CA LEU A 84 -8.11 7.86 1.72
C LEU A 84 -7.11 8.33 2.79
N ILE A 85 -6.04 7.56 3.04
CA ILE A 85 -5.03 7.91 4.06
C ILE A 85 -4.20 9.12 3.63
N THR A 86 -3.98 9.30 2.33
CA THR A 86 -3.21 10.42 1.76
C THR A 86 -4.07 11.62 1.36
N ASP A 87 -5.36 11.64 1.74
CA ASP A 87 -6.36 12.66 1.35
C ASP A 87 -6.50 12.89 -0.16
N ALA A 88 -6.06 11.92 -0.96
CA ALA A 88 -6.34 11.94 -2.40
C ALA A 88 -7.85 11.88 -2.65
N ILE A 89 -8.58 11.17 -1.78
CA ILE A 89 -10.04 11.17 -1.71
C ILE A 89 -10.42 11.66 -0.31
N LEU A 90 -11.04 12.83 -0.24
CA LEU A 90 -11.56 13.39 1.00
C LEU A 90 -13.08 13.29 0.99
N VAL A 91 -13.63 12.54 1.94
CA VAL A 91 -15.08 12.40 2.12
C VAL A 91 -15.51 13.36 3.21
N THR A 92 -16.27 14.39 2.83
CA THR A 92 -16.83 15.38 3.75
C THR A 92 -18.36 15.30 3.74
N TRP A 93 -19.01 15.96 4.69
CA TRP A 93 -20.47 16.08 4.72
C TRP A 93 -21.04 16.85 3.50
N LEU A 94 -20.21 17.66 2.82
CA LEU A 94 -20.55 18.40 1.60
C LEU A 94 -20.37 17.57 0.32
N GLY A 95 -19.75 16.39 0.42
CA GLY A 95 -19.50 15.50 -0.72
C GLY A 95 -18.08 14.94 -0.76
N ILE A 96 -17.74 14.36 -1.91
CA ILE A 96 -16.45 13.70 -2.16
C ILE A 96 -15.56 14.66 -2.96
N GLN A 97 -14.43 15.05 -2.39
CA GLN A 97 -13.39 15.80 -3.07
C GLN A 97 -12.29 14.83 -3.52
N VAL A 98 -11.88 14.94 -4.78
CA VAL A 98 -10.89 14.05 -5.37
C VAL A 98 -9.76 14.88 -5.97
N SER A 99 -8.55 14.67 -5.44
CA SER A 99 -7.34 15.25 -6.01
C SER A 99 -6.74 14.27 -7.02
N ALA A 100 -6.99 14.52 -8.30
CA ALA A 100 -6.48 13.71 -9.41
C ALA A 100 -4.97 13.39 -9.33
N PRO A 101 -4.05 14.35 -9.05
CA PRO A 101 -2.63 14.03 -8.95
C PRO A 101 -2.32 13.11 -7.77
N LEU A 102 -2.94 13.32 -6.60
CA LEU A 102 -2.72 12.47 -5.43
C LEU A 102 -3.29 11.07 -5.63
N VAL A 103 -4.45 10.94 -6.28
CA VAL A 103 -5.04 9.62 -6.59
C VAL A 103 -4.15 8.86 -7.57
N LEU A 104 -3.59 9.54 -8.57
CA LEU A 104 -2.65 8.93 -9.49
C LEU A 104 -1.44 8.39 -8.73
N TRP A 105 -0.82 9.19 -7.86
CA TRP A 105 0.33 8.74 -7.07
C TRP A 105 0.00 7.60 -6.12
N SER A 106 -1.13 7.68 -5.43
CA SER A 106 -1.63 6.60 -4.57
C SER A 106 -1.81 5.30 -5.34
N THR A 107 -2.44 5.38 -6.52
CA THR A 107 -2.68 4.24 -7.40
C THR A 107 -1.36 3.65 -7.89
N VAL A 108 -0.42 4.49 -8.34
CA VAL A 108 0.89 4.03 -8.81
C VAL A 108 1.66 3.30 -7.71
N ARG A 109 1.64 3.81 -6.46
CA ARG A 109 2.29 3.12 -5.32
C ARG A 109 1.63 1.78 -5.02
N ALA A 110 0.32 1.76 -4.78
CA ALA A 110 -0.39 0.55 -4.38
C ALA A 110 -0.39 -0.50 -5.50
N VAL A 111 -0.82 -0.12 -6.72
CA VAL A 111 -0.88 -1.06 -7.86
C VAL A 111 0.52 -1.44 -8.33
N GLY A 112 1.47 -0.51 -8.33
CA GLY A 112 2.87 -0.81 -8.66
C GLY A 112 3.48 -1.83 -7.70
N LEU A 113 3.18 -1.73 -6.40
CA LEU A 113 3.60 -2.71 -5.42
C LEU A 113 2.97 -4.09 -5.67
N ILE A 114 1.67 -4.15 -5.95
CA ILE A 114 0.99 -5.42 -6.26
C ILE A 114 1.52 -6.03 -7.57
N ALA A 115 1.82 -5.21 -8.58
CA ALA A 115 2.46 -5.67 -9.80
C ALA A 115 3.84 -6.28 -9.51
N PHE A 116 4.63 -5.64 -8.66
CA PHE A 116 5.90 -6.19 -8.19
C PHE A 116 5.73 -7.52 -7.44
N TYR A 117 4.76 -7.63 -6.52
CA TYR A 117 4.44 -8.90 -5.85
C TYR A 117 4.02 -10.00 -6.83
N THR A 118 3.28 -9.64 -7.88
CA THR A 118 2.87 -10.58 -8.93
C THR A 118 4.09 -11.18 -9.66
N ILE A 119 5.16 -10.38 -9.84
CA ILE A 119 6.42 -10.85 -10.42
C ILE A 119 7.14 -11.77 -9.42
N VAL A 120 7.28 -11.36 -8.16
CA VAL A 120 7.95 -12.16 -7.11
C VAL A 120 7.26 -13.51 -6.90
N LEU A 121 5.93 -13.54 -6.93
CA LEU A 121 5.10 -14.74 -6.78
C LEU A 121 5.28 -15.80 -7.88
N ARG A 122 6.11 -15.54 -8.90
CA ARG A 122 6.52 -16.54 -9.92
C ARG A 122 7.77 -17.31 -9.51
N TYR A 123 8.55 -16.79 -8.57
CA TYR A 123 9.80 -17.39 -8.13
C TYR A 123 9.57 -18.39 -6.98
N PRO A 124 10.39 -19.46 -6.89
CA PRO A 124 10.28 -20.45 -5.82
C PRO A 124 10.61 -19.85 -4.45
N LYS A 125 10.11 -20.51 -3.39
CA LYS A 125 10.42 -20.20 -1.99
C LYS A 125 11.94 -20.25 -1.78
N GLY A 126 12.49 -19.26 -1.07
CA GLY A 126 13.94 -19.17 -0.80
C GLY A 126 14.78 -18.46 -1.86
N SER A 127 14.19 -18.05 -3.00
CA SER A 127 14.89 -17.20 -3.96
C SER A 127 15.13 -15.78 -3.43
N MET A 128 16.17 -15.10 -3.92
CA MET A 128 16.46 -13.70 -3.58
C MET A 128 15.31 -12.74 -3.88
N ALA A 129 14.38 -13.09 -4.78
CA ALA A 129 13.19 -12.31 -5.08
C ALA A 129 12.33 -12.06 -3.82
N TRP A 130 12.28 -13.01 -2.89
CA TRP A 130 11.58 -12.85 -1.61
C TRP A 130 12.31 -11.93 -0.64
N GLY A 131 13.65 -11.91 -0.68
CA GLY A 131 14.44 -10.92 0.05
C GLY A 131 14.16 -9.51 -0.44
N TRP A 132 14.14 -9.31 -1.76
CA TRP A 132 13.74 -8.05 -2.38
C TRP A 132 12.31 -7.66 -2.06
N MET A 133 11.39 -8.63 -1.99
CA MET A 133 10.01 -8.37 -1.57
C MET A 133 9.89 -7.85 -0.15
N SER A 134 10.65 -8.43 0.78
CA SER A 134 10.66 -7.98 2.18
C SER A 134 11.24 -6.56 2.31
N LEU A 135 12.28 -6.24 1.53
CA LEU A 135 12.94 -4.93 1.54
C LEU A 135 12.09 -3.85 0.84
N LEU A 136 11.69 -4.10 -0.41
CA LEU A 136 10.97 -3.11 -1.23
C LEU A 136 9.49 -3.04 -0.90
N GLY A 137 8.92 -4.10 -0.33
CA GLY A 137 7.50 -4.15 0.05
C GLY A 137 7.10 -3.13 1.12
N LEU A 138 8.07 -2.66 1.91
CA LEU A 138 7.89 -1.61 2.91
C LEU A 138 8.44 -0.25 2.48
N MET A 139 8.98 -0.13 1.27
CA MET A 139 9.52 1.14 0.78
C MET A 139 8.51 2.30 0.92
N PRO A 140 7.22 2.15 0.56
CA PRO A 140 6.24 3.23 0.76
C PRO A 140 6.13 3.69 2.22
N VAL A 141 6.32 2.79 3.18
CA VAL A 141 6.30 3.11 4.62
C VAL A 141 7.55 3.87 5.04
N LEU A 142 8.73 3.49 4.53
CA LEU A 142 9.99 4.17 4.86
C LEU A 142 9.95 5.65 4.48
N TRP A 143 9.35 5.98 3.34
CA TRP A 143 9.13 7.36 2.92
C TRP A 143 8.15 8.11 3.84
N ALA A 144 7.07 7.45 4.27
CA ALA A 144 6.12 8.03 5.23
C ALA A 144 6.71 8.21 6.64
N GLN A 145 7.74 7.45 7.00
CA GLN A 145 8.48 7.60 8.24
C GLN A 145 9.58 8.66 8.14
N ALA A 146 10.25 8.78 6.98
CA ALA A 146 11.21 9.85 6.71
C ALA A 146 10.54 11.23 6.83
N ALA A 147 9.31 11.38 6.31
CA ALA A 147 8.51 12.59 6.44
C ALA A 147 8.12 12.98 7.88
N LEU A 148 8.41 12.14 8.89
CA LEU A 148 8.22 12.48 10.32
C LEU A 148 9.52 13.00 10.97
N LEU A 149 10.65 12.87 10.29
CA LEU A 149 11.97 13.28 10.78
C LEU A 149 12.41 14.66 10.28
N ASP A 150 11.78 15.14 9.20
CA ASP A 150 11.89 16.51 8.67
C ASP A 150 10.86 17.44 9.32
#